data_AF-A0A2S9GEC1-F1
#
_entry.id   AF-A0A2S9GEC1-F1
#
_cell.length_a   1.000
_cell.length_b   1.000
_cell.length_c   1.000
_cell.angle_alpha   90.00
_cell.angle_beta   90.00
_cell.angle_gamma   90.00
#
_symmetry.space_group_name_H-M   'P 1'
#
loop_
_entity.id
_entity.type
_entity.pdbx_description
1 polymer ?
#
loop_
_entity_poly.entity_id
_entity_poly.type
_entity_poly.pdbx_seq_one_letter_code
_entity_poly.pdbx_strand_id
1 'polypeptide(L)'
;SALAANGTAAAIFLNTLVAGCLGMLGWLTVEQVRDGRPTTFGAASGVVAGLVAITPSCGTVNTVGAAVVGLVAGVVCSFAIGLK
;
A
#
# COMPACT_ATOMS: atom_id res chain seq x y z
N SER A 1 -8.48 24.62 10.19
CA SER A 1 -7.49 23.72 10.83
C SER A 1 -8.02 22.30 10.72
N ALA A 2 -7.19 21.34 10.28
CA ALA A 2 -7.44 19.90 10.28
C ALA A 2 -7.48 19.32 11.73
N LEU A 3 -8.08 20.07 12.64
CA LEU A 3 -8.15 19.89 14.09
C LEU A 3 -9.62 19.70 14.55
N ALA A 4 -10.58 19.84 13.64
CA ALA A 4 -11.96 19.46 13.88
C ALA A 4 -12.15 18.00 13.46
N ALA A 5 -12.85 17.22 14.29
CA ALA A 5 -13.31 15.87 14.01
C ALA A 5 -14.26 15.82 12.79
N ASN A 6 -13.71 16.08 11.61
CA ASN A 6 -14.42 16.18 10.33
C ASN A 6 -13.92 15.05 9.45
N GLY A 7 -14.84 14.25 8.89
CA GLY A 7 -14.60 12.95 8.25
C GLY A 7 -13.46 12.88 7.22
N THR A 8 -12.95 14.00 6.72
CA THR A 8 -11.78 14.07 5.84
C THR A 8 -10.49 13.59 6.50
N ALA A 9 -10.20 13.95 7.76
CA ALA A 9 -8.98 13.49 8.44
C ALA A 9 -9.03 11.96 8.71
N ALA A 10 -10.20 11.46 9.09
CA ALA A 10 -10.45 10.03 9.25
C ALA A 10 -10.34 9.30 7.89
N ALA A 11 -10.83 9.88 6.80
CA ALA A 11 -10.71 9.32 5.46
C ALA A 11 -9.25 9.26 4.98
N ILE A 12 -8.45 10.30 5.22
CA ILE A 12 -7.02 10.32 4.87
C ILE A 12 -6.26 9.22 5.63
N PHE A 13 -6.55 9.08 6.93
CA PHE A 13 -5.95 8.03 7.76
C PHE A 13 -6.35 6.64 7.25
N LEU A 14 -7.64 6.44 6.96
CA LEU A 14 -8.15 5.17 6.44
C LEU A 14 -7.50 4.83 5.09
N ASN A 15 -7.43 5.79 4.17
CA ASN A 15 -6.78 5.62 2.87
C ASN A 15 -5.32 5.20 3.01
N THR A 16 -4.60 5.82 3.94
CA THR A 16 -3.18 5.51 4.20
C THR A 16 -3.00 4.10 4.77
N LEU A 17 -3.84 3.72 5.73
CA LEU A 17 -3.82 2.38 6.32
C LEU A 17 -4.18 1.30 5.30
N VAL A 18 -5.23 1.53 4.51
CA VAL A 18 -5.71 0.61 3.47
C VAL A 18 -4.64 0.43 2.38
N ALA A 19 -4.01 1.51 1.93
CA ALA A 19 -2.92 1.46 0.96
C ALA A 19 -1.70 0.69 1.49
N GLY A 20 -1.33 0.88 2.76
CA GLY A 20 -0.24 0.14 3.40
C GLY A 20 -0.54 -1.37 3.52
N CYS A 21 -1.74 -1.72 3.99
CA CYS A 21 -2.17 -3.12 4.08
C CYS A 21 -2.22 -3.79 2.70
N LEU A 22 -2.73 -3.09 1.68
CA LEU A 22 -2.83 -3.66 0.33
C LEU A 22 -1.50 -3.70 -0.40
N GLY A 23 -0.58 -2.77 -0.12
CA GLY A 23 0.81 -2.86 -0.56
C GLY A 23 1.52 -4.07 0.04
N MET A 24 1.32 -4.34 1.34
CA MET A 24 1.81 -5.56 1.98
C MET A 24 1.23 -6.81 1.32
N LEU A 25 -0.10 -6.89 1.17
CA LEU A 25 -0.77 -8.04 0.58
C LEU A 25 -0.36 -8.26 -0.87
N GLY A 26 -0.21 -7.19 -1.66
CA GLY A 26 0.26 -7.23 -3.04
C GLY A 26 1.67 -7.82 -3.15
N TRP A 27 2.58 -7.43 -2.26
CA TRP A 27 3.92 -8.00 -2.24
C TRP A 27 3.93 -9.46 -1.78
N LEU A 28 3.23 -9.76 -0.68
CA LEU A 28 3.16 -11.11 -0.13
C LEU A 28 2.52 -12.10 -1.10
N THR A 29 1.50 -11.67 -1.85
CA THR A 29 0.89 -12.51 -2.90
C THR A 29 1.88 -12.77 -4.04
N VAL A 30 2.68 -11.78 -4.45
CA VAL A 30 3.74 -11.99 -5.45
C VAL A 30 4.81 -12.96 -4.94
N GLU A 31 5.29 -12.79 -3.71
CA GLU A 31 6.25 -13.73 -3.10
C GLU A 31 5.68 -15.14 -2.95
N GLN A 32 4.42 -15.27 -2.57
CA GLN A 32 3.76 -16.57 -2.48
C GLN A 32 3.69 -17.27 -3.85
N VAL A 33 3.44 -16.51 -4.92
CA VAL A 33 3.37 -17.07 -6.28
C VAL A 33 4.75 -17.36 -6.86
N ARG A 34 5.76 -16.51 -6.59
CA ARG A 34 7.12 -16.65 -7.16
C ARG A 34 8.03 -17.58 -6.34
N ASP A 35 8.06 -17.39 -5.04
CA ASP A 35 9.00 -18.04 -4.12
C ASP A 35 8.34 -19.15 -3.28
N GLY A 36 7.01 -19.24 -3.27
CA GLY A 36 6.25 -20.25 -2.53
C GLY A 36 6.25 -20.05 -1.02
N ARG A 37 6.84 -18.96 -0.52
CA ARG A 37 6.91 -18.63 0.91
C ARG A 37 6.89 -17.11 1.13
N PRO A 38 5.99 -16.60 2.00
CA PRO A 38 5.92 -15.19 2.33
C PRO A 38 7.06 -14.83 3.29
N THR A 39 7.73 -13.69 3.08
CA THR A 39 8.78 -13.24 3.99
C THR A 39 8.37 -11.99 4.77
N THR A 40 8.85 -11.88 6.01
CA THR A 40 8.65 -10.66 6.82
C THR A 40 9.31 -9.44 6.17
N PHE A 41 10.41 -9.66 5.44
CA PHE A 41 11.15 -8.60 4.76
C PHE A 41 10.37 -8.04 3.56
N GLY A 42 9.71 -8.91 2.79
CA GLY A 42 8.82 -8.51 1.71
C GLY A 42 7.53 -7.86 2.22
N ALA A 43 6.98 -8.33 3.34
CA ALA A 43 5.88 -7.66 4.02
C ALA A 43 6.23 -6.21 4.41
N ALA A 44 7.38 -6.00 5.06
CA ALA A 44 7.85 -4.66 5.43
C ALA A 44 8.07 -3.77 4.21
N SER A 45 8.68 -4.31 3.15
CA SER A 45 8.94 -3.57 1.91
C SER A 45 7.66 -3.21 1.15
N GLY A 46 6.67 -4.11 1.16
CA GLY A 46 5.34 -3.89 0.58
C GLY A 46 4.56 -2.77 1.27
N VAL A 47 4.64 -2.69 2.61
CA VAL A 47 4.04 -1.57 3.36
C VAL A 47 4.69 -0.25 2.96
N VAL A 48 6.03 -0.18 2.92
CA VAL A 48 6.74 1.05 2.56
C VAL A 48 6.42 1.49 1.13
N ALA A 49 6.38 0.54 0.18
CA ALA A 49 5.99 0.82 -1.20
C ALA A 49 4.56 1.37 -1.31
N GLY A 50 3.59 0.77 -0.59
CA GLY A 50 2.21 1.22 -0.55
C GLY A 50 2.03 2.61 0.07
N LEU A 51 2.75 2.90 1.15
CA LEU A 51 2.73 4.21 1.82
C LEU A 51 3.33 5.31 0.95
N VAL A 52 4.47 5.06 0.29
CA VAL A 52 5.06 6.00 -0.67
C VAL A 52 4.09 6.32 -1.81
N ALA A 53 3.42 5.29 -2.35
CA ALA A 53 2.51 5.46 -3.48
C ALA A 53 1.27 6.29 -3.15
N ILE A 54 0.74 6.19 -1.91
CA ILE A 54 -0.46 6.94 -1.51
C ILE A 54 -0.17 8.37 -1.02
N THR A 55 1.08 8.68 -0.70
CA THR A 55 1.51 9.99 -0.13
C THR A 55 1.04 11.22 -0.93
N PRO A 56 1.13 11.28 -2.28
CA PRO A 56 0.67 12.46 -3.02
C PRO A 56 -0.86 12.59 -3.13
N SER A 57 -1.60 11.50 -2.89
CA SER A 57 -3.01 11.40 -3.26
C SER A 57 -3.94 11.15 -2.06
N CYS A 58 -3.38 11.00 -0.86
CA CYS A 58 -4.11 10.57 0.35
C CYS A 58 -5.32 11.47 0.70
N GLY A 59 -5.29 12.75 0.33
CA GLY A 59 -6.36 13.73 0.57
C GLY A 59 -7.40 13.90 -0.54
N THR A 60 -7.18 13.30 -1.73
CA THR A 60 -8.03 13.52 -2.90
C THR A 60 -8.62 12.23 -3.47
N VAL A 61 -8.02 11.08 -3.21
CA VAL A 61 -8.55 9.78 -3.67
C VAL A 61 -9.53 9.15 -2.68
N ASN A 62 -10.52 8.43 -3.22
CA ASN A 62 -11.44 7.61 -2.44
C ASN A 62 -10.72 6.34 -1.93
N THR A 63 -11.27 5.68 -0.91
CA THR A 63 -10.68 4.49 -0.25
C THR A 63 -10.43 3.34 -1.22
N VAL A 64 -11.29 3.18 -2.23
CA VAL A 64 -11.09 2.19 -3.31
C VAL A 64 -9.90 2.57 -4.20
N GLY A 65 -9.67 3.87 -4.46
CA GLY A 65 -8.50 4.34 -5.19
C GLY A 65 -7.21 4.12 -4.40
N ALA A 66 -7.24 4.40 -3.10
CA ALA A 66 -6.11 4.12 -2.20
C ALA A 66 -5.77 2.62 -2.15
N ALA A 67 -6.80 1.77 -2.18
CA ALA A 67 -6.65 0.33 -2.22
C ALA A 67 -5.96 -0.16 -3.49
N VAL A 68 -6.42 0.31 -4.65
CA VAL A 68 -5.82 -0.06 -5.95
C VAL A 68 -4.39 0.43 -6.05
N VAL A 69 -4.11 1.68 -5.65
CA VAL A 69 -2.75 2.24 -5.69
C VAL A 69 -1.80 1.46 -4.79
N GLY A 70 -2.21 1.14 -3.56
CA GLY A 70 -1.41 0.34 -2.64
C GLY A 70 -1.08 -1.04 -3.21
N LEU A 71 -2.09 -1.75 -3.72
CA LEU A 71 -1.91 -3.09 -4.30
C LEU A 71 -0.99 -3.07 -5.53
N VAL A 72 -1.24 -2.16 -6.47
CA VAL A 72 -0.43 -2.04 -7.69
C VAL A 72 1.01 -1.68 -7.35
N ALA A 73 1.23 -0.74 -6.42
CA ALA A 73 2.57 -0.37 -5.98
C ALA A 73 3.30 -1.56 -5.35
N GLY A 74 2.64 -2.32 -4.46
CA GLY A 74 3.21 -3.51 -3.83
C GLY A 74 3.60 -4.60 -4.84
N VAL A 75 2.71 -4.89 -5.80
CA VAL A 75 2.94 -5.90 -6.84
C VAL A 75 4.07 -5.49 -7.78
N VAL A 76 4.03 -4.25 -8.30
CA VAL A 76 5.04 -3.75 -9.26
C VAL A 76 6.41 -3.66 -8.61
N CYS A 77 6.49 -3.18 -7.37
CA CYS A 77 7.77 -3.05 -6.67
C CYS A 77 8.38 -4.43 -6.36
N SER A 78 7.56 -5.41 -5.95
CA SER A 78 7.99 -6.79 -5.77
C SER A 78 8.50 -7.43 -7.08
N PHE A 79 7.81 -7.18 -8.20
CA PHE A 79 8.25 -7.64 -9.52
C PHE A 79 9.58 -7.01 -9.96
N ALA A 80 9.72 -5.70 -9.78
CA ALA A 80 10.92 -4.95 -10.17
C ALA A 80 12.19 -5.43 -9.43
N ILE A 81 12.06 -5.79 -8.15
CA ILE A 81 13.19 -6.28 -7.35
C ILE A 81 13.57 -7.71 -7.74
N GLY A 82 12.58 -8.57 -8.01
CA GLY A 82 12.82 -9.94 -8.49
C GLY A 82 13.19 -10.04 -9.97
N LEU A 83 13.39 -8.92 -10.67
CA LEU A 83 13.90 -8.85 -12.05
C LEU A 83 15.40 -8.50 -12.10
N LYS A 84 16.05 -8.34 -10.94
CA LYS A 84 17.50 -8.11 -10.84
C LYS A 84 18.32 -9.40 -10.86
#